data_AF-A0A135SB59-F1
#
_entry.id   AF-A0A135SB59-F1
#
_cell.length_a   1.000
_cell.length_b   1.000
_cell.length_c   1.000
_cell.angle_alpha   90.00
_cell.angle_beta   90.00
_cell.angle_gamma   90.00
#
_symmetry.space_group_name_H-M   'P 1'
#
loop_
_entity.id
_entity.type
_entity.pdbx_description
1 polymer ?
#
loop_
_entity_poly.entity_id
_entity_poly.type
_entity_poly.pdbx_seq_one_letter_code
_entity_poly.pdbx_strand_id
1 'polypeptide(L)'
;MATPGSHRRDHAQDLASKTIAELAGLLNDALLSSAESPTGATCICPPASPEDIEALKERVMDENGHCALDPDYVTFLTVSDGFKLRGPEQEDSAGDLSGILYNAARVDKEEDVDFDLFGANPLLRAPSNEIWKKFDWDGGVGVDLGPAGDEGSLWMFGPAELALLLRRFDEIYPTLTEGEKRQVDQCVLETHGSMEAMRELRFSVMEFYHWSPRVKLHLGFRAYLEDLVMMALAGDDPHDYFLCEDA
;
A
#
# COMPACT_ATOMS: atom_id res chain seq x y z
N MET A 1 6.55 -24.93 -8.98
CA MET A 1 5.54 -23.91 -9.32
C MET A 1 4.19 -24.48 -8.94
N ALA A 2 3.69 -24.13 -7.75
CA ALA A 2 2.33 -24.46 -7.37
C ALA A 2 1.39 -23.54 -8.16
N THR A 3 0.46 -24.13 -8.91
CA THR A 3 -0.64 -23.40 -9.52
C THR A 3 -1.39 -22.66 -8.41
N PRO A 4 -1.73 -21.36 -8.54
CA PRO A 4 -2.62 -20.71 -7.58
C PRO A 4 -3.90 -21.54 -7.54
N GLY A 5 -4.25 -22.09 -6.37
CA GLY A 5 -5.46 -22.91 -6.21
C GLY A 5 -6.69 -22.12 -6.69
N SER A 6 -7.66 -22.79 -7.32
CA SER A 6 -8.85 -22.13 -7.89
C SER A 6 -9.52 -21.18 -6.90
N HIS A 7 -9.48 -21.53 -5.60
CA HIS A 7 -9.96 -20.71 -4.50
C HIS A 7 -9.39 -19.28 -4.45
N ARG A 8 -8.07 -19.05 -4.64
CA ARG A 8 -7.52 -17.68 -4.58
C ARG A 8 -7.97 -16.80 -5.75
N ARG A 9 -8.19 -17.36 -6.95
CA ARG A 9 -8.72 -16.59 -8.09
C ARG A 9 -10.19 -16.26 -7.94
N ASP A 10 -10.97 -17.21 -7.43
CA ASP A 10 -12.41 -17.01 -7.21
C ASP A 10 -12.64 -15.92 -6.14
N HIS A 11 -11.82 -15.89 -5.08
CA HIS A 11 -11.86 -14.81 -4.08
C HIS A 11 -11.41 -13.46 -4.65
N ALA A 12 -10.31 -13.40 -5.41
CA ALA A 12 -9.86 -12.13 -6.01
C ALA A 12 -10.90 -11.52 -6.97
N GLN A 13 -11.60 -12.35 -7.75
CA GLN A 13 -12.70 -11.89 -8.61
C GLN A 13 -13.93 -11.42 -7.82
N ASP A 14 -14.24 -12.06 -6.69
CA ASP A 14 -15.32 -11.62 -5.82
C ASP A 14 -15.01 -10.26 -5.15
N LEU A 15 -13.76 -10.06 -4.70
CA LEU A 15 -13.33 -8.80 -4.06
C LEU A 15 -13.33 -7.61 -5.03
N ALA A 16 -12.90 -7.82 -6.28
CA ALA A 16 -12.88 -6.78 -7.31
C ALA A 16 -14.29 -6.18 -7.59
N SER A 17 -15.36 -6.90 -7.24
CA SER A 17 -16.74 -6.42 -7.38
C SER A 17 -17.26 -5.63 -6.18
N LYS A 18 -16.56 -5.65 -5.04
CA LYS A 18 -17.00 -5.04 -3.79
C LYS A 18 -16.74 -3.53 -3.77
N THR A 19 -17.57 -2.80 -3.05
CA THR A 19 -17.32 -1.40 -2.67
C THR A 19 -16.26 -1.31 -1.57
N ILE A 20 -15.67 -0.13 -1.36
CA ILE A 20 -14.74 0.11 -0.25
C ILE A 20 -15.38 -0.21 1.11
N ALA A 21 -16.66 0.12 1.28
CA ALA A 21 -17.41 -0.20 2.50
C ALA A 21 -17.55 -1.72 2.72
N GLU A 22 -17.84 -2.47 1.66
CA GLU A 22 -17.91 -3.95 1.73
C GLU A 22 -16.54 -4.55 2.01
N LEU A 23 -15.47 -4.05 1.39
CA LEU A 23 -14.10 -4.51 1.67
C LEU A 23 -13.69 -4.24 3.12
N ALA A 24 -13.95 -3.03 3.64
CA ALA A 24 -13.67 -2.71 5.03
C ALA A 24 -14.45 -3.60 6.00
N GLY A 25 -15.73 -3.87 5.71
CA GLY A 25 -16.57 -4.79 6.48
C GLY A 25 -16.02 -6.23 6.47
N LEU A 26 -15.61 -6.74 5.30
CA LEU A 26 -15.01 -8.06 5.17
C LEU A 26 -13.70 -8.18 5.96
N LEU A 27 -12.84 -7.16 5.90
CA LEU A 27 -11.60 -7.12 6.69
C LEU A 27 -11.91 -7.15 8.19
N ASN A 28 -12.85 -6.33 8.64
CA ASN A 28 -13.30 -6.33 10.03
C ASN A 28 -13.80 -7.70 10.47
N ASP A 29 -14.70 -8.31 9.71
CA ASP A 29 -15.27 -9.61 10.05
C ASP A 29 -14.19 -10.71 10.10
N ALA A 30 -13.24 -10.68 9.17
CA ALA A 30 -12.12 -11.59 9.13
C ALA A 30 -11.23 -11.44 10.38
N LEU A 31 -10.82 -10.21 10.72
CA LEU A 31 -10.02 -9.89 11.93
C LEU A 31 -10.73 -10.28 13.23
N LEU A 32 -12.06 -10.18 13.28
CA LEU A 32 -12.86 -10.59 14.44
C LEU A 32 -13.02 -12.12 14.50
N SER A 33 -13.00 -12.80 13.36
CA SER A 33 -13.16 -14.26 13.31
C SER A 33 -11.90 -15.02 13.74
N SER A 34 -10.72 -14.42 13.56
CA SER A 34 -9.43 -15.00 13.95
C SER A 34 -9.14 -14.89 15.45
N ALA A 35 -9.89 -14.07 16.20
CA ALA A 35 -9.71 -13.83 17.63
C ALA A 35 -10.94 -14.26 18.46
N GLU A 36 -10.74 -14.65 19.73
CA GLU A 36 -11.84 -14.83 20.69
C GLU A 36 -12.52 -13.48 20.98
N SER A 37 -13.54 -13.17 20.17
CA SER A 37 -14.17 -11.86 20.10
C SER A 37 -15.36 -11.71 21.04
N PRO A 38 -15.37 -10.70 21.93
CA PRO A 38 -16.60 -10.36 22.62
C PRO A 38 -17.66 -9.89 21.60
N THR A 39 -18.91 -10.24 21.87
CA THR A 39 -20.04 -9.88 21.01
C THR A 39 -20.14 -8.36 20.87
N GLY A 40 -20.16 -7.87 19.62
CA GLY A 40 -20.26 -6.45 19.31
C GLY A 40 -18.93 -5.68 19.21
N ALA A 41 -17.80 -6.38 19.30
CA ALA A 41 -16.51 -5.76 19.03
C ALA A 41 -16.34 -5.43 17.54
N THR A 42 -15.58 -4.37 17.26
CA THR A 42 -15.24 -3.90 15.92
C THR A 42 -13.78 -3.44 15.91
N CYS A 43 -13.09 -3.69 14.81
CA CYS A 43 -11.76 -3.14 14.53
C CYS A 43 -11.86 -1.85 13.69
N ILE A 44 -13.02 -1.60 13.05
CA ILE A 44 -13.33 -0.36 12.33
C ILE A 44 -13.51 0.80 13.30
N CYS A 45 -12.82 1.91 13.05
CA CYS A 45 -13.04 3.19 13.71
C CYS A 45 -14.36 3.83 13.25
N PRO A 46 -14.96 4.73 14.04
CA PRO A 46 -15.98 5.64 13.50
C PRO A 46 -15.46 6.35 12.24
N PRO A 47 -16.32 6.67 11.26
CA PRO A 47 -15.94 7.46 10.09
C PRO A 47 -15.33 8.81 10.47
N ALA A 48 -14.43 9.31 9.63
CA ALA A 48 -13.91 10.68 9.75
C ALA A 48 -15.04 11.68 9.45
N SER A 49 -15.00 12.84 10.12
CA SER A 49 -15.95 13.91 9.80
C SER A 49 -15.63 14.51 8.41
N PRO A 50 -16.62 15.08 7.70
CA PRO A 50 -16.35 15.82 6.47
C PRO A 50 -15.30 16.91 6.65
N GLU A 51 -15.31 17.59 7.80
CA GLU A 51 -14.34 18.62 8.15
C GLU A 51 -12.92 18.06 8.28
N ASP A 52 -12.75 16.88 8.89
CA ASP A 52 -11.44 16.22 9.00
C ASP A 52 -10.90 15.76 7.64
N ILE A 53 -11.78 15.25 6.77
CA ILE A 53 -11.42 14.83 5.41
C ILE A 53 -10.96 16.03 4.58
N GLU A 54 -11.68 17.15 4.64
CA GLU A 54 -11.27 18.36 3.92
C GLU A 54 -9.98 18.94 4.49
N ALA A 55 -9.82 18.97 5.82
CA ALA A 55 -8.57 19.40 6.45
C ALA A 55 -7.38 18.52 6.03
N LEU A 56 -7.57 17.20 5.92
CA LEU A 56 -6.54 16.30 5.42
C LEU A 56 -6.19 16.61 3.96
N LYS A 57 -7.20 16.76 3.08
CA LYS A 57 -6.98 17.10 1.66
C LYS A 57 -6.17 18.39 1.51
N GLU A 58 -6.43 19.40 2.33
CA GLU A 58 -5.67 20.66 2.32
C GLU A 58 -4.20 20.46 2.72
N ARG A 59 -3.90 19.60 3.71
CA ARG A 59 -2.52 19.35 4.17
C ARG A 59 -1.68 18.64 3.11
N VAL A 60 -2.27 17.70 2.39
CA VAL A 60 -1.61 16.85 1.39
C VAL A 60 -1.78 17.36 -0.04
N MET A 61 -2.21 18.61 -0.20
CA MET A 61 -2.27 19.28 -1.49
C MET A 61 -0.90 19.83 -1.86
N ASP A 62 -0.47 19.62 -3.10
CA ASP A 62 0.76 20.21 -3.62
C ASP A 62 0.58 21.71 -3.92
N GLU A 63 1.69 22.40 -4.24
CA GLU A 63 1.68 23.84 -4.56
C GLU A 63 0.85 24.19 -5.82
N ASN A 64 0.54 23.19 -6.66
CA ASN A 64 -0.25 23.33 -7.88
C ASN A 64 -1.74 22.99 -7.67
N GLY A 65 -2.14 22.64 -6.45
CA GLY A 65 -3.52 22.28 -6.11
C GLY A 65 -3.87 20.82 -6.40
N HIS A 66 -2.89 19.95 -6.67
CA HIS A 66 -3.14 18.52 -6.84
C HIS A 66 -3.21 17.82 -5.49
N CYS A 67 -4.25 16.99 -5.30
CA CYS A 67 -4.40 16.19 -4.10
C CYS A 67 -3.68 14.84 -4.28
N ALA A 68 -2.78 14.51 -3.35
CA ALA A 68 -2.07 13.23 -3.36
C ALA A 68 -2.93 12.04 -2.87
N LEU A 69 -4.15 12.28 -2.37
CA LEU A 69 -5.03 11.22 -1.87
C LEU A 69 -5.75 10.49 -3.01
N ASP A 70 -5.66 9.17 -2.97
CA ASP A 70 -6.47 8.27 -3.78
C ASP A 70 -7.97 8.46 -3.44
N PRO A 71 -8.86 8.63 -4.44
CA PRO A 71 -10.30 8.69 -4.22
C PRO A 71 -10.88 7.51 -3.44
N ASP A 72 -10.30 6.31 -3.58
CA ASP A 72 -10.73 5.13 -2.82
C ASP A 72 -10.35 5.25 -1.34
N TYR A 73 -9.23 5.91 -1.01
CA TYR A 73 -8.86 6.23 0.37
C TYR A 73 -9.79 7.30 0.96
N VAL A 74 -10.12 8.34 0.19
CA VAL A 74 -11.11 9.34 0.63
C VAL A 74 -12.47 8.68 0.88
N THR A 75 -12.87 7.73 0.04
CA THR A 75 -14.09 6.94 0.24
C THR A 75 -14.00 6.09 1.50
N PHE A 76 -12.83 5.48 1.75
CA PHE A 76 -12.58 4.72 2.97
C PHE A 76 -12.76 5.56 4.24
N LEU A 77 -12.27 6.80 4.27
CA LEU A 77 -12.43 7.70 5.41
C LEU A 77 -13.90 8.00 5.76
N THR A 78 -14.81 7.94 4.78
CA THR A 78 -16.25 8.07 5.02
C THR A 78 -16.89 6.82 5.65
N VAL A 79 -16.16 5.71 5.66
CA VAL A 79 -16.57 4.43 6.26
C VAL A 79 -15.85 4.21 7.59
N SER A 80 -14.57 4.57 7.69
CA SER A 80 -13.72 4.35 8.85
C SER A 80 -12.57 5.35 8.91
N ASP A 81 -12.33 5.95 10.08
CA ASP A 81 -11.16 6.77 10.36
C ASP A 81 -9.96 5.91 10.80
N GLY A 82 -9.63 4.90 9.99
CA GLY A 82 -8.58 3.90 10.27
C GLY A 82 -9.08 2.59 10.89
N PHE A 83 -8.16 1.67 11.21
CA PHE A 83 -8.47 0.40 11.88
C PHE A 83 -7.69 0.31 13.19
N LYS A 84 -8.33 -0.11 14.29
CA LYS A 84 -7.69 -0.35 15.59
C LYS A 84 -7.45 -1.83 15.79
N LEU A 85 -6.27 -2.19 16.29
CA LEU A 85 -6.03 -3.53 16.82
C LEU A 85 -6.67 -3.68 18.20
N ARG A 86 -6.93 -4.93 18.57
CA ARG A 86 -7.45 -5.26 19.88
C ARG A 86 -6.35 -5.26 20.92
N GLY A 87 -6.46 -4.37 21.89
CA GLY A 87 -5.72 -4.37 23.13
C GLY A 87 -6.38 -3.41 24.11
N PRO A 88 -6.36 -3.66 25.44
CA PRO A 88 -7.09 -2.81 26.38
C PRO A 88 -6.61 -1.36 26.38
N GLU A 89 -5.31 -1.13 26.27
CA GLU A 89 -4.70 0.19 26.48
C GLU A 89 -3.31 0.20 25.84
N GLN A 90 -3.21 0.39 24.53
CA GLN A 90 -1.95 0.83 23.92
C GLN A 90 -2.17 2.13 23.17
N GLU A 91 -2.90 3.07 23.79
CA GLU A 91 -2.43 4.46 23.75
C GLU A 91 -1.05 4.43 24.39
N ASP A 92 0.00 4.44 23.56
CA ASP A 92 1.30 4.81 24.06
C ASP A 92 1.22 6.23 24.67
N SER A 93 2.27 6.69 25.32
CA SER A 93 2.29 8.03 25.93
C SER A 93 2.10 9.20 24.94
N ALA A 94 1.99 8.93 23.64
CA ALA A 94 1.64 9.86 22.56
C ALA A 94 0.20 9.67 22.02
N GLY A 95 -0.59 8.73 22.56
CA GLY A 95 -1.95 8.42 22.12
C GLY A 95 -2.02 7.45 20.95
N ASP A 96 -1.04 6.54 20.81
CA ASP A 96 -1.03 5.57 19.72
C ASP A 96 -2.32 4.74 19.67
N LEU A 97 -2.82 4.57 18.46
CA LEU A 97 -3.65 3.43 18.16
C LEU A 97 -2.70 2.52 17.42
N SER A 98 -2.40 1.36 18.00
CA SER A 98 -1.81 0.23 17.29
C SER A 98 -2.74 -0.15 16.14
N GLY A 99 -2.72 0.62 15.07
CA GLY A 99 -3.70 0.60 14.00
C GLY A 99 -3.03 0.29 12.68
N ILE A 100 -3.71 -0.48 11.83
CA ILE A 100 -3.23 -0.82 10.48
C ILE A 100 -3.15 0.45 9.60
N LEU A 101 -3.93 1.48 9.92
CA LEU A 101 -3.96 2.78 9.27
C LEU A 101 -4.10 3.89 10.32
N TYR A 102 -3.39 5.00 10.12
CA TYR A 102 -3.60 6.23 10.88
C TYR A 102 -5.00 6.81 10.63
N ASN A 103 -5.47 7.57 11.61
CA ASN A 103 -6.64 8.42 11.43
C ASN A 103 -6.31 9.64 10.57
N ALA A 104 -7.34 10.29 10.02
CA ALA A 104 -7.22 11.44 9.15
C ALA A 104 -6.50 12.61 9.81
N ALA A 105 -6.43 12.70 11.14
CA ALA A 105 -5.71 13.75 11.85
C ALA A 105 -4.19 13.55 11.90
N ARG A 106 -3.71 12.29 11.79
CA ARG A 106 -2.28 11.93 11.83
C ARG A 106 -1.66 11.74 10.47
N VAL A 107 -2.47 11.46 9.45
CA VAL A 107 -1.97 11.39 8.07
C VAL A 107 -1.42 12.75 7.66
N ASP A 108 -0.18 12.74 7.20
CA ASP A 108 0.54 13.90 6.74
C ASP A 108 1.43 13.57 5.54
N LYS A 109 1.90 14.61 4.87
CA LYS A 109 2.90 14.48 3.82
C LYS A 109 4.30 14.38 4.43
N GLU A 110 5.13 13.56 3.83
CA GLU A 110 6.55 13.42 4.15
C GLU A 110 7.35 13.77 2.90
N GLU A 111 8.36 14.62 3.07
CA GLU A 111 9.30 15.00 2.02
C GLU A 111 10.48 14.01 2.01
N ASP A 112 11.17 13.90 0.88
CA ASP A 112 12.35 13.05 0.71
C ASP A 112 12.10 11.54 0.97
N VAL A 113 10.89 11.04 0.66
CA VAL A 113 10.56 9.61 0.77
C VAL A 113 11.15 8.85 -0.40
N ASP A 114 12.03 7.89 -0.12
CA ASP A 114 12.61 6.99 -1.14
C ASP A 114 11.53 6.10 -1.74
N PHE A 115 11.27 6.25 -3.05
CA PHE A 115 10.27 5.47 -3.78
C PHE A 115 10.80 5.05 -5.15
N ASP A 116 10.55 3.79 -5.50
CA ASP A 116 10.86 3.22 -6.82
C ASP A 116 9.59 2.62 -7.42
N LEU A 117 9.37 2.81 -8.73
CA LEU A 117 8.29 2.18 -9.48
C LEU A 117 8.32 0.66 -9.37
N PHE A 118 9.47 0.05 -9.12
CA PHE A 118 9.61 -1.40 -9.16
C PHE A 118 9.26 -2.10 -7.84
N GLY A 119 8.96 -1.34 -6.78
CA GLY A 119 8.92 -1.88 -5.42
C GLY A 119 10.32 -2.29 -5.02
N ALA A 120 10.44 -3.21 -4.08
CA ALA A 120 11.74 -3.59 -3.57
C ALA A 120 12.68 -4.00 -4.67
N ASN A 121 13.95 -3.68 -4.44
CA ASN A 121 15.09 -4.24 -5.13
C ASN A 121 14.84 -5.73 -5.43
N PRO A 122 14.66 -6.14 -6.70
CA PRO A 122 14.33 -7.52 -7.09
C PRO A 122 15.46 -8.53 -6.81
N LEU A 123 16.39 -8.17 -5.92
CA LEU A 123 17.58 -8.93 -5.50
C LEU A 123 17.31 -10.28 -4.87
N LEU A 124 16.07 -10.69 -4.62
CA LEU A 124 15.86 -12.09 -4.27
C LEU A 124 16.05 -13.01 -5.49
N ARG A 125 15.87 -12.53 -6.73
CA ARG A 125 16.28 -13.23 -7.96
C ARG A 125 16.67 -12.29 -9.13
N ALA A 126 17.78 -11.56 -8.97
CA ALA A 126 18.70 -10.97 -9.99
C ALA A 126 18.46 -9.53 -10.53
N PRO A 127 19.46 -8.80 -11.10
CA PRO A 127 20.93 -8.86 -11.08
C PRO A 127 21.56 -7.51 -10.56
N SER A 128 22.80 -7.14 -10.95
CA SER A 128 23.65 -6.13 -10.29
C SER A 128 22.97 -4.78 -9.99
N ASN A 129 23.32 -4.19 -8.83
CA ASN A 129 22.94 -2.83 -8.37
C ASN A 129 23.12 -1.69 -9.40
N GLU A 130 23.70 -1.95 -10.58
CA GLU A 130 24.00 -0.92 -11.58
C GLU A 130 22.80 -0.56 -12.48
N ILE A 131 21.86 -1.48 -12.73
CA ILE A 131 20.68 -1.17 -13.55
C ILE A 131 19.70 -0.27 -12.79
N TRP A 132 19.44 -0.58 -11.51
CA TRP A 132 18.52 0.18 -10.65
C TRP A 132 19.05 1.57 -10.35
N LYS A 133 20.37 1.74 -10.22
CA LYS A 133 21.02 3.06 -10.14
C LYS A 133 20.70 4.00 -11.31
N LYS A 134 20.28 3.48 -12.46
CA LYS A 134 19.88 4.33 -13.60
C LYS A 134 18.53 4.98 -13.31
N PHE A 135 17.62 4.25 -12.66
CA PHE A 135 16.28 4.71 -12.28
C PHE A 135 16.23 5.43 -10.94
N ASP A 136 17.35 5.45 -10.20
CA ASP A 136 17.50 6.01 -8.85
C ASP A 136 16.93 7.42 -8.70
N TRP A 137 15.99 7.60 -7.78
CA TRP A 137 15.22 8.83 -7.63
C TRP A 137 15.59 9.48 -6.29
N ASP A 138 15.84 10.79 -6.26
CA ASP A 138 16.34 11.54 -5.09
C ASP A 138 15.23 11.81 -4.03
N GLY A 139 14.31 10.86 -3.82
CA GLY A 139 13.17 11.01 -2.92
C GLY A 139 12.00 11.83 -3.50
N GLY A 140 10.77 11.45 -3.12
CA GLY A 140 9.52 12.11 -3.53
C GLY A 140 8.70 12.57 -2.33
N VAL A 141 7.51 13.12 -2.59
CA VAL A 141 6.54 13.43 -1.54
C VAL A 141 5.61 12.24 -1.37
N GLY A 142 5.67 11.58 -0.22
CA GLY A 142 4.74 10.51 0.16
C GLY A 142 3.69 11.02 1.13
N VAL A 143 2.51 10.41 1.16
CA VAL A 143 1.53 10.60 2.24
C VAL A 143 1.62 9.40 3.17
N ASP A 144 2.05 9.61 4.41
CA ASP A 144 2.16 8.56 5.43
C ASP A 144 0.77 8.18 5.94
N LEU A 145 0.34 6.98 5.58
CA LEU A 145 -0.98 6.44 5.91
C LEU A 145 -1.00 5.67 7.23
N GLY A 146 0.15 5.34 7.83
CA GLY A 146 0.18 4.47 8.98
C GLY A 146 1.37 3.53 9.04
N PRO A 147 1.48 2.80 10.16
CA PRO A 147 2.42 1.70 10.24
C PRO A 147 1.93 0.56 9.36
N ALA A 148 2.83 -0.06 8.63
CA ALA A 148 2.57 -1.28 7.87
C ALA A 148 2.57 -2.55 8.77
N GLY A 149 2.48 -2.41 10.10
CA GLY A 149 2.65 -3.52 11.06
C GLY A 149 3.82 -3.28 12.01
N ASP A 150 4.58 -4.33 12.33
CA ASP A 150 5.72 -4.25 13.27
C ASP A 150 6.94 -3.59 12.59
N GLU A 151 7.12 -2.30 12.84
CA GLU A 151 8.22 -1.45 12.38
C GLU A 151 8.30 -1.19 10.86
N GLY A 152 7.15 -1.29 10.18
CA GLY A 152 6.99 -0.89 8.78
C GLY A 152 6.19 0.41 8.61
N SER A 153 6.28 1.02 7.44
CA SER A 153 5.60 2.26 7.05
C SER A 153 4.77 2.05 5.78
N LEU A 154 3.62 2.71 5.73
CA LEU A 154 2.72 2.69 4.58
C LEU A 154 2.64 4.10 3.97
N TRP A 155 3.13 4.25 2.74
CA TRP A 155 3.11 5.53 2.03
C TRP A 155 2.21 5.47 0.80
N MET A 156 1.48 6.55 0.52
CA MET A 156 0.76 6.76 -0.73
C MET A 156 1.47 7.79 -1.61
N PHE A 157 1.59 7.47 -2.89
CA PHE A 157 2.13 8.38 -3.90
C PHE A 157 1.04 8.79 -4.88
N GLY A 158 0.97 10.10 -5.13
CA GLY A 158 -0.04 10.71 -5.98
C GLY A 158 0.37 10.80 -7.46
N PRO A 159 -0.51 11.37 -8.30
CA PRO A 159 -0.27 11.49 -9.73
C PRO A 159 0.94 12.34 -10.09
N ALA A 160 1.30 13.33 -9.25
CA ALA A 160 2.42 14.23 -9.51
C ALA A 160 3.75 13.48 -9.43
N GLU A 161 3.98 12.76 -8.34
CA GLU A 161 5.19 11.96 -8.10
C GLU A 161 5.30 10.83 -9.12
N LEU A 162 4.20 10.12 -9.37
CA LEU A 162 4.16 9.03 -10.34
C LEU A 162 4.43 9.52 -11.77
N ALA A 163 3.91 10.69 -12.16
CA ALA A 163 4.19 11.26 -13.48
C ALA A 163 5.67 11.59 -13.68
N LEU A 164 6.36 12.04 -12.63
CA LEU A 164 7.78 12.32 -12.71
C LEU A 164 8.61 11.03 -12.83
N LEU A 165 8.28 10.01 -12.05
CA LEU A 165 8.92 8.69 -12.12
C LEU A 165 8.70 8.03 -13.48
N LEU A 166 7.48 8.04 -14.00
CA LEU A 166 7.15 7.48 -15.31
C LEU A 166 7.86 8.21 -16.45
N ARG A 167 7.98 9.55 -16.35
CA ARG A 167 8.77 10.32 -17.31
C ARG A 167 10.23 9.89 -17.29
N ARG A 168 10.83 9.75 -16.10
CA ARG A 168 12.20 9.29 -15.95
C ARG A 168 12.39 7.88 -16.51
N PHE A 169 11.42 6.99 -16.27
CA PHE A 169 11.39 5.67 -16.88
C PHE A 169 11.42 5.73 -18.41
N ASP A 170 10.55 6.53 -19.02
CA ASP A 170 10.46 6.67 -20.48
C ASP A 170 11.71 7.31 -21.11
N GLU A 171 12.45 8.12 -20.35
CA GLU A 171 13.74 8.68 -20.77
C GLU A 171 14.87 7.63 -20.71
N ILE A 172 14.89 6.77 -19.69
CA ILE A 172 15.97 5.79 -19.46
C ILE A 172 15.78 4.51 -20.25
N TYR A 173 14.57 3.94 -20.25
CA TYR A 173 14.30 2.61 -20.81
C TYR A 173 14.78 2.45 -22.27
N PRO A 174 14.62 3.43 -23.18
CA PRO A 174 15.13 3.33 -24.55
C PRO A 174 16.65 3.20 -24.65
N THR A 175 17.39 3.72 -23.66
CA THR A 175 18.86 3.74 -23.61
C THR A 175 19.46 2.42 -23.13
N LEU A 176 18.64 1.54 -22.56
CA LEU A 176 19.07 0.27 -22.03
C LEU A 176 19.49 -0.71 -23.14
N THR A 177 20.43 -1.58 -22.80
CA THR A 177 20.76 -2.75 -23.62
C THR A 177 19.60 -3.74 -23.63
N GLU A 178 19.55 -4.63 -24.62
CA GLU A 178 18.52 -5.67 -24.70
C GLU A 178 18.50 -6.60 -23.49
N GLY A 179 19.66 -6.85 -22.86
CA GLY A 179 19.74 -7.65 -21.64
C GLY A 179 19.13 -6.96 -20.43
N GLU A 180 19.31 -5.65 -20.32
CA GLU A 180 18.73 -4.81 -19.27
C GLU A 180 17.22 -4.63 -19.46
N LYS A 181 16.76 -4.38 -20.70
CA LYS A 181 15.33 -4.28 -21.01
C LYS A 181 14.55 -5.50 -20.58
N ARG A 182 15.06 -6.71 -20.88
CA ARG A 182 14.40 -7.96 -20.44
C ARG A 182 14.26 -8.08 -18.92
N GLN A 183 15.21 -7.54 -18.16
CA GLN A 183 15.12 -7.56 -16.69
C GLN A 183 14.08 -6.57 -16.20
N VAL A 184 14.08 -5.36 -16.77
CA VAL A 184 13.06 -4.35 -16.47
C VAL A 184 11.67 -4.87 -16.85
N ASP A 185 11.50 -5.45 -18.03
CA ASP A 185 10.22 -6.01 -18.49
C ASP A 185 9.71 -7.10 -17.54
N GLN A 186 10.61 -7.96 -17.04
CA GLN A 186 10.26 -8.99 -16.07
C GLN A 186 9.81 -8.37 -14.74
N CYS A 187 10.53 -7.36 -14.25
CA CYS A 187 10.18 -6.67 -13.01
C CYS A 187 8.84 -5.91 -13.14
N VAL A 188 8.61 -5.23 -14.27
CA VAL A 188 7.33 -4.58 -14.57
C VAL A 188 6.18 -5.59 -14.61
N LEU A 189 6.40 -6.76 -15.21
CA LEU A 189 5.41 -7.83 -15.25
C LEU A 189 5.08 -8.36 -13.84
N GLU A 190 6.09 -8.49 -12.98
CA GLU A 190 5.94 -8.99 -11.61
C GLU A 190 5.26 -7.97 -10.69
N THR A 191 5.61 -6.69 -10.79
CA THR A 191 5.11 -5.62 -9.92
C THR A 191 3.80 -5.04 -10.41
N HIS A 192 3.66 -4.78 -11.71
CA HIS A 192 2.53 -4.06 -12.31
C HIS A 192 1.64 -4.92 -13.21
N GLY A 193 2.04 -6.15 -13.51
CA GLY A 193 1.35 -7.03 -14.46
C GLY A 193 1.58 -6.68 -15.93
N SER A 194 1.86 -5.42 -16.28
CA SER A 194 2.24 -5.02 -17.63
C SER A 194 2.86 -3.62 -17.70
N MET A 195 3.56 -3.32 -18.80
CA MET A 195 4.10 -1.99 -19.09
C MET A 195 3.00 -0.93 -19.29
N GLU A 196 1.86 -1.35 -19.84
CA GLU A 196 0.69 -0.48 -20.02
C GLU A 196 0.11 -0.12 -18.66
N ALA A 197 -0.16 -1.11 -17.80
CA ALA A 197 -0.63 -0.90 -16.44
C ALA A 197 0.32 0.01 -15.63
N MET A 198 1.64 -0.22 -15.73
CA MET A 198 2.63 0.65 -15.09
C MET A 198 2.50 2.11 -15.53
N ARG A 199 2.39 2.34 -16.85
CA ARG A 199 2.27 3.71 -17.41
C ARG A 199 0.95 4.38 -17.11
N GLU A 200 -0.08 3.61 -16.77
CA GLU A 200 -1.39 4.10 -16.38
C GLU A 200 -1.52 4.33 -14.87
N LEU A 201 -0.48 4.05 -14.06
CA LEU A 201 -0.52 4.32 -12.62
C LEU A 201 -0.89 5.79 -12.34
N ARG A 202 -1.89 5.95 -11.49
CA ARG A 202 -2.33 7.26 -10.96
C ARG A 202 -2.08 7.40 -9.48
N PHE A 203 -2.15 6.29 -8.75
CA PHE A 203 -1.87 6.20 -7.34
C PHE A 203 -1.09 4.90 -7.09
N SER A 204 -0.22 4.94 -6.09
CA SER A 204 0.49 3.77 -5.60
C SER A 204 0.48 3.80 -4.09
N VAL A 205 0.28 2.64 -3.47
CA VAL A 205 0.53 2.47 -2.03
C VAL A 205 1.76 1.58 -1.89
N MET A 206 2.74 2.07 -1.14
CA MET A 206 3.98 1.39 -0.85
C MET A 206 3.98 0.93 0.60
N GLU A 207 4.22 -0.35 0.79
CA GLU A 207 4.43 -0.97 2.08
C GLU A 207 5.91 -1.31 2.25
N PHE A 208 6.55 -0.74 3.26
CA PHE A 208 7.98 -0.83 3.51
C PHE A 208 8.27 -1.31 4.92
N TYR A 209 9.29 -2.17 5.09
CA TYR A 209 9.85 -2.50 6.39
C TYR A 209 11.34 -2.29 6.34
N HIS A 210 11.89 -1.60 7.34
CA HIS A 210 13.32 -1.27 7.37
C HIS A 210 14.23 -2.52 7.48
N TRP A 211 13.69 -3.65 7.95
CA TRP A 211 14.37 -4.95 8.03
C TRP A 211 14.10 -5.87 6.84
N SER A 212 13.11 -5.55 5.98
CA SER A 212 12.77 -6.36 4.81
C SER A 212 13.40 -5.78 3.56
N PRO A 213 14.12 -6.59 2.75
CA PRO A 213 14.53 -6.16 1.42
C PRO A 213 13.34 -6.15 0.44
N ARG A 214 12.13 -6.57 0.85
CA ARG A 214 10.89 -6.58 0.07
C ARG A 214 10.01 -5.39 0.46
N VAL A 215 9.72 -4.54 -0.50
CA VAL A 215 8.82 -3.40 -0.51
C VAL A 215 7.71 -3.79 -1.47
N LYS A 216 6.49 -3.75 -0.98
CA LYS A 216 5.32 -4.17 -1.74
C LYS A 216 4.65 -2.92 -2.30
N LEU A 217 4.32 -2.96 -3.59
CA LEU A 217 3.55 -1.91 -4.23
C LEU A 217 2.17 -2.40 -4.57
N HIS A 218 1.19 -1.54 -4.32
CA HIS A 218 -0.20 -1.73 -4.68
C HIS A 218 -0.60 -0.62 -5.64
N LEU A 219 -1.41 -0.97 -6.65
CA LEU A 219 -1.91 -0.08 -7.69
C LEU A 219 -3.04 0.83 -7.17
N GLY A 220 -2.78 1.55 -6.08
CA GLY A 220 -3.75 2.38 -5.35
C GLY A 220 -4.28 1.74 -4.07
N PHE A 221 -5.06 2.52 -3.32
CA PHE A 221 -5.53 2.14 -1.99
C PHE A 221 -6.48 0.94 -2.00
N ARG A 222 -7.33 0.84 -3.04
CA ARG A 222 -8.22 -0.30 -3.18
C ARG A 222 -7.47 -1.61 -3.30
N ALA A 223 -6.43 -1.66 -4.14
CA ALA A 223 -5.62 -2.87 -4.31
C ALA A 223 -4.90 -3.27 -3.01
N TYR A 224 -4.51 -2.29 -2.20
CA TYR A 224 -4.01 -2.53 -0.84
C TYR A 224 -5.09 -3.12 0.07
N LEU A 225 -6.30 -2.54 0.10
CA LEU A 225 -7.40 -3.02 0.93
C LEU A 225 -7.89 -4.42 0.52
N GLU A 226 -7.97 -4.71 -0.78
CA GLU A 226 -8.31 -6.05 -1.29
C GLU A 226 -7.30 -7.11 -0.84
N ASP A 227 -6.01 -6.76 -0.85
CA ASP A 227 -4.94 -7.65 -0.40
C ASP A 227 -5.01 -7.89 1.12
N LEU A 228 -5.26 -6.86 1.93
CA LEU A 228 -5.53 -7.02 3.37
C LEU A 228 -6.71 -7.98 3.63
N VAL A 229 -7.83 -7.82 2.90
CA VAL A 229 -9.00 -8.70 3.02
C VAL A 229 -8.64 -10.14 2.64
N MET A 230 -7.92 -10.34 1.54
CA MET A 230 -7.46 -11.68 1.11
C MET A 230 -6.62 -12.36 2.18
N MET A 231 -5.69 -11.62 2.80
CA MET A 231 -4.82 -12.14 3.85
C MET A 231 -5.61 -12.52 5.09
N ALA A 232 -6.45 -11.61 5.60
CA ALA A 232 -7.27 -11.89 6.78
C ALA A 232 -8.22 -13.08 6.56
N LEU A 233 -8.79 -13.24 5.36
CA LEU A 233 -9.65 -14.39 5.02
C LEU A 233 -8.88 -15.71 4.89
N ALA A 234 -7.59 -15.68 4.57
CA ALA A 234 -6.75 -16.87 4.52
C ALA A 234 -6.40 -17.39 5.93
N GLY A 235 -6.70 -16.63 6.99
CA GLY A 235 -6.27 -16.94 8.35
C GLY A 235 -4.78 -16.69 8.56
N ASP A 236 -4.12 -16.09 7.57
CA ASP A 236 -2.81 -15.47 7.76
C ASP A 236 -3.08 -14.26 8.66
N ASP A 237 -2.33 -14.12 9.76
CA ASP A 237 -2.37 -12.85 10.47
C ASP A 237 -1.90 -11.80 9.45
N PRO A 238 -2.68 -10.74 9.14
CA PRO A 238 -2.16 -9.63 8.37
C PRO A 238 -0.90 -9.03 9.02
N HIS A 239 -0.53 -9.43 10.24
CA HIS A 239 0.78 -9.25 10.87
C HIS A 239 1.81 -10.38 10.66
N ASP A 240 1.43 -11.66 10.45
CA ASP A 240 2.35 -12.81 10.43
C ASP A 240 2.95 -13.11 9.06
N TYR A 241 2.45 -12.52 7.97
CA TYR A 241 3.23 -12.55 6.71
C TYR A 241 4.56 -11.76 6.85
N PHE A 242 4.70 -10.95 7.92
CA PHE A 242 5.88 -10.13 8.18
C PHE A 242 7.04 -10.90 8.85
N LEU A 243 6.85 -12.16 9.26
CA LEU A 243 7.94 -12.99 9.77
C LEU A 243 8.27 -14.11 8.77
N CYS A 244 9.03 -13.76 7.73
CA CYS A 244 9.77 -14.71 6.89
C CYS A 244 8.98 -15.95 6.40
N GLU A 245 8.29 -15.85 5.26
CA GLU A 245 8.33 -16.99 4.33
C GLU A 245 9.70 -17.01 3.63
N ASP A 246 10.71 -17.43 4.38
CA ASP A 246 11.91 -18.13 3.91
C ASP A 246 12.62 -18.74 5.15
N ALA A 247 12.11 -19.89 5.60
CA ALA A 247 12.94 -20.96 6.18
C ALA A 247 12.82 -22.21 5.29
#